data_AF-A0A6I2R487-F1
#
_entry.id   AF-A0A6I2R487-F1
#
_cell.length_a   1.000
_cell.length_b   1.000
_cell.length_c   1.000
_cell.angle_alpha   90.00
_cell.angle_beta   90.00
_cell.angle_gamma   90.00
#
_symmetry.space_group_name_H-M   'P 1'
#
loop_
_entity.id
_entity.type
_entity.pdbx_description
1 polymer ?
#
loop_
_entity_poly.entity_id
_entity_poly.type
_entity_poly.pdbx_seq_one_letter_code
_entity_poly.pdbx_strand_id
1 'polypeptide(L)'
;MEKKQFGSLYINKRPVVPAGRQFDRYRETPVLELGGTKPGKEIEWLTVGHLLIATRVLIHSISWEDLDQRGLISGQEAVIDSKRYKVRTPSVKEWDEAAAMCVGHIQDLWYFQDGWSWCIEESTLDNRLRYLCSGNNTHSPMTCSAKTRSKPFGWRPVLEPISAGPNDIQAMFGSMVTVAHNGSVVVGMLTGISDYDLVLRRAQFDRKGPDSDDFAKRIKDGTIVVNRDLVDYISQTQDSES
;
A
#
# COMPACT_ATOMS: atom_id res chain seq x y z
N MET A 1 -5.96 13.47 7.18
CA MET A 1 -5.25 12.17 7.11
C MET A 1 -6.29 11.07 7.16
N GLU A 2 -6.24 10.10 6.25
CA GLU A 2 -7.29 9.08 6.11
C GLU A 2 -6.73 7.71 6.46
N LYS A 3 -7.32 7.07 7.47
CA LYS A 3 -7.13 5.65 7.75
C LYS A 3 -8.05 4.84 6.86
N LYS A 4 -7.54 3.76 6.29
CA LYS A 4 -8.32 2.79 5.51
C LYS A 4 -8.28 1.45 6.21
N GLN A 5 -9.37 0.69 6.14
CA GLN A 5 -9.45 -0.66 6.69
C GLN A 5 -9.88 -1.60 5.59
N PHE A 6 -8.93 -2.42 5.12
CA PHE A 6 -9.16 -3.43 4.09
C PHE A 6 -7.97 -4.38 4.03
N GLY A 7 -8.13 -5.47 3.29
CA GLY A 7 -7.20 -6.57 3.22
C GLY A 7 -7.06 -7.33 4.54
N SER A 8 -6.57 -8.56 4.45
CA SER A 8 -6.26 -9.36 5.61
C SER A 8 -4.89 -10.01 5.47
N LEU A 9 -4.21 -10.17 6.61
CA LEU A 9 -3.02 -11.00 6.69
C LEU A 9 -3.45 -12.46 6.71
N TYR A 10 -2.89 -13.26 5.81
CA TYR A 10 -3.03 -14.70 5.76
C TYR A 10 -1.72 -15.35 6.19
N ILE A 11 -1.82 -16.28 7.13
CA ILE A 11 -0.71 -17.15 7.51
C ILE A 11 -1.12 -18.58 7.18
N ASN A 12 -0.35 -19.23 6.31
CA ASN A 12 -0.67 -20.57 5.78
C ASN A 12 -2.12 -20.61 5.23
N LYS A 13 -2.48 -19.63 4.40
CA LYS A 13 -3.81 -19.45 3.79
C LYS A 13 -4.97 -19.22 4.78
N ARG A 14 -4.68 -19.01 6.07
CA ARG A 14 -5.70 -18.71 7.07
C ARG A 14 -5.65 -17.23 7.44
N PRO A 15 -6.77 -16.49 7.35
CA PRO A 15 -6.79 -15.09 7.74
C PRO A 15 -6.63 -14.98 9.25
N VAL A 16 -5.76 -14.09 9.72
CA VAL A 16 -5.48 -13.85 11.13
C VAL A 16 -5.77 -12.41 11.51
N VAL A 17 -6.07 -12.17 12.80
CA VAL A 17 -6.15 -10.79 13.33
C VAL A 17 -4.76 -10.14 13.16
N PRO A 18 -4.67 -8.95 12.54
CA PRO A 18 -3.43 -8.24 12.24
C PRO A 18 -2.88 -7.51 13.47
N ALA A 19 -2.52 -8.28 14.50
CA ALA A 19 -1.98 -7.78 15.76
C ALA A 19 -0.74 -8.61 16.17
N GLY A 20 0.42 -8.24 15.65
CA GLY A 20 1.73 -8.67 16.17
C GLY A 20 1.94 -10.19 16.27
N ARG A 21 1.65 -10.96 15.21
CA ARG A 21 1.84 -12.42 15.21
C ARG A 21 3.32 -12.77 15.32
N GLN A 22 3.66 -13.76 16.15
CA GLN A 22 5.06 -14.13 16.41
C GLN A 22 5.52 -15.20 15.42
N PHE A 23 6.44 -14.85 14.53
CA PHE A 23 6.95 -15.72 13.47
C PHE A 23 7.67 -16.97 14.01
N ASP A 24 8.40 -16.81 15.12
CA ASP A 24 9.16 -17.88 15.78
C ASP A 24 8.29 -18.92 16.51
N ARG A 25 6.97 -18.68 16.63
CA ARG A 25 6.03 -19.63 17.25
C ARG A 25 5.50 -20.70 16.31
N TYR A 26 5.74 -20.57 15.00
CA TYR A 26 5.32 -21.55 14.02
C TYR A 26 6.35 -22.70 13.94
N ARG A 27 5.87 -23.94 14.02
CA ARG A 27 6.74 -25.14 13.95
C ARG A 27 7.44 -25.25 12.59
N GLU A 28 6.70 -24.94 11.55
CA GLU A 28 7.18 -24.87 10.18
C GLU A 28 7.25 -23.41 9.75
N THR A 29 8.16 -23.12 8.84
CA THR A 29 8.35 -21.79 8.25
C THR A 29 7.03 -21.32 7.60
N PRO A 30 6.33 -20.32 8.18
CA PRO A 30 5.00 -19.96 7.73
C PRO A 30 5.05 -19.19 6.40
N VAL A 31 4.03 -19.40 5.57
CA VAL A 31 3.73 -18.60 4.38
C VAL A 31 2.95 -17.36 4.82
N LEU A 32 3.41 -16.19 4.39
CA LEU A 32 2.84 -14.89 4.74
C LEU A 32 2.31 -14.24 3.46
N GLU A 33 1.02 -13.93 3.44
CA GLU A 33 0.36 -13.34 2.27
C GLU A 33 -0.59 -12.22 2.73
N LEU A 34 -0.73 -11.19 1.92
CA LEU A 34 -1.84 -10.23 2.04
C LEU A 34 -2.85 -10.55 0.96
N GLY A 35 -4.13 -10.59 1.32
CA GLY A 35 -5.20 -10.93 0.38
C GLY A 35 -6.50 -10.24 0.73
N GLY A 36 -7.58 -10.66 0.06
CA GLY A 36 -8.91 -10.06 0.21
C GLY A 36 -9.40 -9.99 1.65
N THR A 37 -10.20 -8.97 1.92
CA THR A 37 -10.71 -8.60 3.24
C THR A 37 -11.51 -9.73 3.88
N LYS A 38 -11.25 -9.98 5.17
CA LYS A 38 -12.08 -10.84 6.02
C LYS A 38 -12.64 -10.03 7.18
N PRO A 39 -13.97 -10.06 7.39
CA PRO A 39 -14.62 -9.35 8.49
C PRO A 39 -13.95 -9.60 9.85
N GLY A 40 -13.58 -8.54 10.56
CA GLY A 40 -12.93 -8.56 11.87
C GLY A 40 -11.43 -8.89 11.83
N LYS A 41 -10.82 -8.91 10.64
CA LYS A 41 -9.38 -9.17 10.40
C LYS A 41 -8.80 -8.19 9.38
N GLU A 42 -9.42 -7.03 9.26
CA GLU A 42 -9.01 -5.93 8.39
C GLU A 42 -7.68 -5.37 8.86
N ILE A 43 -6.76 -5.12 7.92
CA ILE A 43 -5.56 -4.35 8.21
C ILE A 43 -5.93 -2.87 8.16
N GLU A 44 -5.50 -2.13 9.18
CA GLU A 44 -5.58 -0.69 9.18
C GLU A 44 -4.35 -0.09 8.50
N TRP A 45 -4.59 0.80 7.55
CA TRP A 45 -3.59 1.44 6.70
C TRP A 45 -3.60 2.96 6.90
N LEU A 46 -2.40 3.53 6.96
CA LEU A 46 -2.15 4.95 6.91
C LEU A 46 -1.85 5.36 5.47
N THR A 47 -2.59 6.33 4.93
CA THR A 47 -2.30 6.88 3.60
C THR A 47 -1.15 7.90 3.70
N VAL A 48 -0.04 7.64 3.00
CA VAL A 48 1.18 8.48 2.97
C VAL A 48 1.56 8.71 1.52
N GLY A 49 1.20 9.88 0.97
CA GLY A 49 1.29 10.13 -0.47
C GLY A 49 0.45 9.13 -1.26
N HIS A 50 1.09 8.40 -2.18
CA HIS A 50 0.47 7.33 -2.98
C HIS A 50 0.55 5.94 -2.31
N LEU A 51 1.22 5.83 -1.16
CA LEU A 51 1.44 4.58 -0.45
C LEU A 51 0.45 4.36 0.68
N LEU A 52 0.27 3.10 1.06
CA LEU A 52 -0.48 2.69 2.23
C LEU A 52 0.44 1.93 3.18
N ILE A 53 0.73 2.48 4.35
CA ILE A 53 1.62 1.86 5.34
C ILE A 53 0.77 1.29 6.47
N ALA A 54 0.98 0.03 6.85
CA ALA A 54 0.20 -0.58 7.93
C ALA A 54 0.38 0.20 9.25
N THR A 55 -0.71 0.48 9.95
CA THR A 55 -0.64 1.23 11.23
C THR A 55 -0.11 0.40 12.38
N ARG A 56 0.11 -0.92 12.19
CA ARG A 56 0.70 -1.87 13.15
C ARG A 56 1.78 -2.74 12.53
N VAL A 57 2.63 -3.32 13.37
CA VAL A 57 3.50 -4.43 12.96
C VAL A 57 2.63 -5.67 12.85
N LEU A 58 2.61 -6.29 11.67
CA LEU A 58 1.75 -7.44 11.43
C LEU A 58 2.37 -8.74 11.94
N ILE A 59 3.69 -8.87 11.76
CA ILE A 59 4.49 -10.02 12.16
C ILE A 59 5.69 -9.56 12.97
N HIS A 60 5.89 -10.12 14.15
CA HIS A 60 7.06 -9.96 15.02
C HIS A 60 7.99 -11.18 14.97
N SER A 61 9.19 -11.03 15.53
CA SER A 61 10.20 -12.10 15.63
C SER A 61 10.58 -12.68 14.26
N ILE A 62 10.48 -11.87 13.22
CA ILE A 62 10.89 -12.17 11.84
C ILE A 62 12.15 -11.35 11.52
N SER A 63 13.13 -11.97 10.88
CA SER A 63 14.37 -11.27 10.50
C SER A 63 14.21 -10.58 9.14
N TRP A 64 15.16 -9.70 8.82
CA TRP A 64 15.22 -9.10 7.47
C TRP A 64 15.45 -10.18 6.41
N GLU A 65 16.35 -11.15 6.67
CA GLU A 65 16.61 -12.26 5.75
C GLU A 65 15.36 -13.15 5.54
N ASP A 66 14.52 -13.33 6.57
CA ASP A 66 13.27 -14.08 6.41
C ASP A 66 12.29 -13.36 5.46
N LEU A 67 12.24 -12.04 5.53
CA LEU A 67 11.43 -11.21 4.62
C LEU A 67 12.00 -11.27 3.21
N ASP A 68 13.32 -11.20 3.07
CA ASP A 68 14.00 -11.20 1.77
C ASP A 68 13.83 -12.53 1.04
N GLN A 69 13.96 -13.66 1.74
CA GLN A 69 13.68 -14.99 1.21
C GLN A 69 12.24 -15.16 0.72
N ARG A 70 11.32 -14.31 1.20
CA ARG A 70 9.92 -14.26 0.77
C ARG A 70 9.66 -13.17 -0.26
N GLY A 71 10.68 -12.45 -0.73
CA GLY A 71 10.52 -11.31 -1.62
C GLY A 71 9.78 -10.12 -0.99
N LEU A 72 9.59 -10.09 0.33
CA LEU A 72 8.85 -9.03 1.01
C LEU A 72 9.70 -7.78 1.28
N ILE A 73 11.02 -7.85 1.06
CA ILE A 73 11.90 -6.67 1.05
C ILE A 73 11.69 -5.89 -0.25
N SER A 74 12.01 -6.51 -1.39
CA SER A 74 11.93 -5.88 -2.72
C SER A 74 10.48 -5.69 -3.20
N GLY A 75 9.60 -6.62 -2.83
CA GLY A 75 8.17 -6.58 -2.99
C GLY A 75 7.61 -7.73 -3.82
N GLN A 76 6.41 -8.18 -3.46
CA GLN A 76 5.62 -9.17 -4.21
C GLN A 76 4.26 -8.60 -4.58
N GLU A 77 3.73 -9.01 -5.73
CA GLU A 77 2.38 -8.63 -6.12
C GLU A 77 1.33 -9.38 -5.30
N ALA A 78 0.29 -8.66 -4.86
CA ALA A 78 -0.88 -9.22 -4.23
C ALA A 78 -2.15 -8.59 -4.79
N VAL A 79 -3.20 -9.41 -4.90
CA VAL A 79 -4.56 -8.95 -5.20
C VAL A 79 -5.35 -8.86 -3.91
N ILE A 80 -5.75 -7.64 -3.53
CA ILE A 80 -6.56 -7.36 -2.35
C ILE A 80 -7.85 -6.71 -2.84
N ASP A 81 -8.98 -7.38 -2.65
CA ASP A 81 -10.32 -6.90 -3.05
C ASP A 81 -10.38 -6.41 -4.51
N SER A 82 -9.86 -7.24 -5.42
CA SER A 82 -9.77 -6.97 -6.87
C SER A 82 -8.81 -5.85 -7.28
N LYS A 83 -8.00 -5.32 -6.35
CA LYS A 83 -6.98 -4.32 -6.62
C LYS A 83 -5.59 -4.93 -6.47
N ARG A 84 -4.67 -4.57 -7.37
CA ARG A 84 -3.29 -5.05 -7.33
C ARG A 84 -2.40 -4.10 -6.56
N TYR A 85 -1.54 -4.67 -5.75
CA TYR A 85 -0.57 -3.97 -4.95
C TYR A 85 0.77 -4.68 -5.02
N LYS A 86 1.84 -3.90 -5.00
CA LYS A 86 3.16 -4.40 -4.64
C LYS A 86 3.27 -4.29 -3.12
N VAL A 87 3.33 -5.45 -2.47
CA VAL A 87 3.48 -5.59 -1.02
C VAL A 87 4.96 -5.68 -0.72
N ARG A 88 5.49 -4.72 0.04
CA ARG A 88 6.91 -4.66 0.38
C ARG A 88 7.15 -4.12 1.78
N THR A 89 8.42 -4.04 2.14
CA THR A 89 8.89 -3.39 3.36
C THR A 89 9.10 -1.89 3.08
N PRO A 90 8.86 -1.00 4.06
CA PRO A 90 9.06 0.44 3.90
C PRO A 90 10.54 0.79 3.80
N SER A 91 10.83 1.94 3.19
CA SER A 91 12.12 2.61 3.32
C SER A 91 12.19 3.46 4.59
N VAL A 92 13.40 3.82 5.01
CA VAL A 92 13.62 4.79 6.10
C VAL A 92 12.98 6.13 5.74
N LYS A 93 13.13 6.56 4.47
CA LYS A 93 12.54 7.80 3.98
C LYS A 93 11.01 7.78 4.05
N GLU A 94 10.37 6.72 3.58
CA GLU A 94 8.91 6.56 3.65
C GLU A 94 8.41 6.53 5.10
N TRP A 95 9.21 5.97 6.01
CA TRP A 95 8.93 6.00 7.43
C TRP A 95 8.95 7.42 7.99
N ASP A 96 9.98 8.20 7.67
CA ASP A 96 10.11 9.59 8.13
C ASP A 96 8.97 10.47 7.58
N GLU A 97 8.59 10.28 6.31
CA GLU A 97 7.44 10.95 5.70
C GLU A 97 6.14 10.61 6.44
N ALA A 98 5.90 9.34 6.74
CA ALA A 98 4.75 8.89 7.51
C ALA A 98 4.75 9.48 8.93
N ALA A 99 5.91 9.59 9.56
CA ALA A 99 6.06 10.11 10.92
C ALA A 99 5.80 11.62 10.96
N ALA A 100 6.34 12.35 9.99
CA ALA A 100 6.12 13.79 9.82
C ALA A 100 4.63 14.11 9.60
N MET A 101 3.92 13.28 8.83
CA MET A 101 2.48 13.42 8.63
C MET A 101 1.64 13.16 9.89
N CYS A 102 2.20 12.42 10.85
CA CYS A 102 1.54 12.07 12.11
C CYS A 102 1.89 13.03 13.28
N VAL A 103 2.66 14.10 13.06
CA VAL A 103 3.10 15.00 14.15
C VAL A 103 1.90 15.51 14.96
N GLY A 104 1.98 15.38 16.29
CA GLY A 104 0.90 15.76 17.22
C GLY A 104 -0.21 14.71 17.40
N HIS A 105 -0.33 13.73 16.51
CA HIS A 105 -1.37 12.68 16.54
C HIS A 105 -0.81 11.26 16.34
N ILE A 106 0.52 11.08 16.43
CA ILE A 106 1.19 9.82 16.13
C ILE A 106 0.64 8.67 16.99
N GLN A 107 0.30 8.95 18.24
CA GLN A 107 -0.27 7.96 19.17
C GLN A 107 -1.65 7.45 18.74
N ASP A 108 -2.43 8.28 18.05
CA ASP A 108 -3.80 7.97 17.61
C ASP A 108 -3.81 7.32 16.21
N LEU A 109 -2.85 7.71 15.37
CA LEU A 109 -2.82 7.34 13.96
C LEU A 109 -1.92 6.15 13.67
N TRP A 110 -0.82 6.01 14.40
CA TRP A 110 0.21 5.04 14.13
C TRP A 110 0.60 4.33 15.43
N TYR A 111 0.30 3.03 15.54
CA TYR A 111 0.62 2.26 16.74
C TYR A 111 2.13 2.02 16.82
N PHE A 112 2.84 3.02 17.33
CA PHE A 112 4.30 3.06 17.32
C PHE A 112 4.94 2.28 18.46
N GLN A 113 4.19 2.00 19.53
CA GLN A 113 4.63 1.13 20.62
C GLN A 113 4.59 -0.36 20.23
N ASP A 114 4.07 -0.67 19.04
CA ASP A 114 3.94 -2.02 18.49
C ASP A 114 5.27 -2.56 17.92
N GLY A 115 6.41 -2.07 18.43
CA GLY A 115 7.75 -2.50 18.05
C GLY A 115 8.36 -1.79 16.84
N TRP A 116 9.54 -2.30 16.45
CA TRP A 116 10.35 -1.85 15.34
C TRP A 116 9.98 -2.62 14.07
N SER A 117 9.91 -1.92 12.94
CA SER A 117 9.81 -2.54 11.62
C SER A 117 11.16 -2.51 10.93
N TRP A 118 11.51 -3.61 10.26
CA TRP A 118 12.59 -3.59 9.28
C TRP A 118 12.31 -2.58 8.17
N CYS A 119 13.40 -2.04 7.60
CA CYS A 119 13.39 -1.21 6.40
C CYS A 119 14.14 -1.90 5.25
N ILE A 120 13.90 -1.46 4.01
CA ILE A 120 14.51 -2.08 2.82
C ILE A 120 16.02 -1.85 2.74
N GLU A 121 16.52 -0.76 3.33
CA GLU A 121 17.89 -0.32 3.14
C GLU A 121 18.90 -1.14 3.95
N GLU A 122 20.05 -1.37 3.32
CA GLU A 122 21.26 -1.82 4.00
C GLU A 122 21.87 -0.68 4.81
N SER A 123 22.50 -1.01 5.94
CA SER A 123 23.25 0.00 6.69
C SER A 123 24.47 0.46 5.90
N THR A 124 24.72 1.77 5.91
CA THR A 124 25.95 2.36 5.37
C THR A 124 27.19 2.05 6.20
N LEU A 125 27.03 1.53 7.43
CA LEU A 125 28.12 1.22 8.35
C LEU A 125 28.68 -0.20 8.13
N ASP A 126 27.81 -1.17 7.85
CA ASP A 126 28.16 -2.58 7.67
C ASP A 126 27.04 -3.26 6.84
N ASN A 127 27.41 -3.92 5.75
CA ASN A 127 26.48 -4.59 4.84
C ASN A 127 25.75 -5.80 5.45
N ARG A 128 26.14 -6.26 6.64
CA ARG A 128 25.43 -7.29 7.42
C ARG A 128 24.30 -6.71 8.26
N LEU A 129 24.27 -5.38 8.42
CA LEU A 129 23.28 -4.67 9.20
C LEU A 129 22.18 -4.10 8.30
N ARG A 130 21.00 -3.95 8.88
CA ARG A 130 19.78 -3.42 8.25
C ARG A 130 19.14 -2.40 9.17
N TYR A 131 18.47 -1.43 8.58
CA TYR A 131 17.76 -0.41 9.34
C TYR A 131 16.46 -0.96 9.91
N LEU A 132 16.15 -0.50 11.13
CA LEU A 132 14.90 -0.70 11.83
C LEU A 132 14.35 0.67 12.22
N CYS A 133 13.09 0.91 11.88
CA CYS A 133 12.39 2.12 12.29
C CYS A 133 11.31 1.82 13.34
N SER A 134 11.15 2.74 14.27
CA SER A 134 10.01 2.78 15.19
C SER A 134 9.41 4.18 15.16
N GLY A 135 8.20 4.36 15.69
CA GLY A 135 7.65 5.72 15.82
C GLY A 135 8.21 6.47 17.03
N ASN A 136 9.24 5.95 17.71
CA ASN A 136 10.03 6.73 18.65
C ASN A 136 11.24 7.35 17.93
N ASN A 137 11.08 8.59 17.46
CA ASN A 137 12.08 9.30 16.67
C ASN A 137 13.41 9.56 17.41
N THR A 138 13.47 9.42 18.74
CA THR A 138 14.72 9.64 19.49
C THR A 138 15.78 8.56 19.27
N HIS A 139 15.37 7.37 18.86
CA HIS A 139 16.27 6.23 18.65
C HIS A 139 16.11 5.57 17.28
N SER A 140 15.31 6.17 16.40
CA SER A 140 15.00 5.69 15.06
C SER A 140 15.71 6.56 14.01
N PRO A 141 16.31 5.99 12.96
CA PRO A 141 16.48 4.55 12.73
C PRO A 141 17.61 3.96 13.60
N MET A 142 17.49 2.68 13.95
CA MET A 142 18.60 1.88 14.51
C MET A 142 19.10 0.85 13.48
N THR A 143 20.25 0.25 13.73
CA THR A 143 20.78 -0.84 12.89
C THR A 143 20.86 -2.15 13.67
N CYS A 144 20.55 -3.27 13.01
CA CYS A 144 20.72 -4.60 13.57
C CYS A 144 21.10 -5.61 12.48
N SER A 145 21.68 -6.75 12.87
CA SER A 145 22.02 -7.80 11.92
C SER A 145 20.77 -8.30 11.19
N ALA A 146 20.89 -8.49 9.87
CA ALA A 146 19.81 -8.98 9.00
C ALA A 146 19.23 -10.34 9.45
N LYS A 147 20.00 -11.11 10.24
CA LYS A 147 19.65 -12.44 10.77
C LYS A 147 18.87 -12.39 12.07
N THR A 148 18.85 -11.25 12.75
CA THR A 148 18.29 -11.17 14.10
C THR A 148 16.78 -11.37 14.07
N ARG A 149 16.29 -12.34 14.84
CA ARG A 149 14.88 -12.45 15.22
C ARG A 149 14.75 -12.00 16.67
N SER A 150 13.92 -11.01 16.92
CA SER A 150 13.68 -10.51 18.27
C SER A 150 12.21 -10.12 18.42
N LYS A 151 11.65 -10.29 19.62
CA LYS A 151 10.25 -9.98 19.92
C LYS A 151 9.78 -8.58 19.49
N PRO A 152 10.55 -7.50 19.69
CA PRO A 152 10.15 -6.17 19.27
C PRO A 152 10.42 -5.91 17.78
N PHE A 153 11.12 -6.78 17.06
CA PHE A 153 11.42 -6.57 15.64
C PHE A 153 10.38 -7.26 14.78
N GLY A 154 9.99 -6.63 13.70
CA GLY A 154 8.92 -7.15 12.88
C GLY A 154 8.80 -6.51 11.51
N TRP A 155 7.67 -6.80 10.90
CA TRP A 155 7.32 -6.37 9.56
C TRP A 155 6.03 -5.58 9.58
N ARG A 156 6.14 -4.34 9.12
CA ARG A 156 5.03 -3.43 8.82
C ARG A 156 5.01 -3.22 7.31
N PRO A 157 4.08 -3.84 6.57
CA PRO A 157 4.07 -3.74 5.12
C PRO A 157 3.70 -2.34 4.63
N VAL A 158 4.16 -2.06 3.43
CA VAL A 158 3.67 -1.00 2.55
C VAL A 158 2.94 -1.64 1.38
N LEU A 159 1.77 -1.10 1.04
CA LEU A 159 1.15 -1.33 -0.26
C LEU A 159 1.48 -0.15 -1.16
N GLU A 160 2.11 -0.47 -2.28
CA GLU A 160 2.26 0.42 -3.42
C GLU A 160 1.21 0.00 -4.45
N PRO A 161 0.19 0.83 -4.71
CA PRO A 161 -0.81 0.54 -5.73
C PRO A 161 -0.12 0.29 -7.07
N ILE A 162 -0.44 -0.83 -7.72
CA ILE A 162 0.03 -1.08 -9.08
C ILE A 162 -1.04 -0.53 -10.01
N SER A 163 -0.71 0.55 -10.74
CA SER A 163 -1.58 1.07 -11.80
C SER A 163 -1.97 -0.08 -12.74
N ALA A 164 -3.22 -0.10 -13.19
CA ALA A 164 -3.66 -1.12 -14.14
C ALA A 164 -2.75 -1.08 -15.37
N GLY A 165 -2.17 -2.22 -15.72
CA GLY A 165 -1.30 -2.32 -16.89
C GLY A 165 -2.09 -2.09 -18.18
N PRO A 166 -1.43 -1.86 -19.31
CA PRO A 166 -2.10 -1.65 -20.60
C PRO A 166 -3.17 -2.72 -20.89
N ASN A 167 -2.87 -3.99 -20.63
CA ASN A 167 -3.79 -5.12 -20.88
C ASN A 167 -5.02 -5.10 -19.96
N ASP A 168 -4.87 -4.63 -18.72
CA ASP A 168 -5.99 -4.54 -17.77
C ASP A 168 -6.90 -3.37 -18.14
N ILE A 169 -6.33 -2.23 -18.54
CA ILE A 169 -7.09 -1.07 -19.04
C ILE A 169 -7.87 -1.47 -20.31
N GLN A 170 -7.25 -2.25 -21.21
CA GLN A 170 -7.94 -2.77 -22.40
C GLN A 170 -9.12 -3.66 -22.03
N ALA A 171 -9.01 -4.51 -21.01
CA ALA A 171 -10.12 -5.33 -20.54
C ALA A 171 -11.28 -4.52 -19.94
N MET A 172 -11.02 -3.29 -19.47
CA MET A 172 -12.05 -2.38 -18.95
C MET A 172 -12.74 -1.55 -20.05
N PHE A 173 -12.31 -1.66 -21.31
CA PHE A 173 -12.89 -0.89 -22.41
C PHE A 173 -14.41 -1.11 -22.52
N GLY A 174 -15.16 -0.01 -22.63
CA GLY A 174 -16.63 -0.01 -22.66
C GLY A 174 -17.30 -0.08 -21.29
N SER A 175 -16.56 -0.28 -20.20
CA SER A 175 -17.10 -0.34 -18.83
C SER A 175 -17.10 1.03 -18.14
N MET A 176 -17.95 1.19 -17.12
CA MET A 176 -17.81 2.30 -16.17
C MET A 176 -16.58 2.07 -15.30
N VAL A 177 -15.72 3.08 -15.21
CA VAL A 177 -14.48 3.04 -14.44
C VAL A 177 -14.35 4.26 -13.54
N THR A 178 -13.62 4.07 -12.46
CA THR A 178 -13.14 5.13 -11.57
C THR A 178 -11.64 5.29 -11.76
N VAL A 179 -11.20 6.50 -12.11
CA VAL A 179 -9.80 6.87 -12.31
C VAL A 179 -9.42 7.93 -11.29
N ALA A 180 -8.28 7.76 -10.61
CA ALA A 180 -7.85 8.65 -9.55
C ALA A 180 -6.39 9.07 -9.70
N HIS A 181 -6.12 10.32 -9.28
CA HIS A 181 -4.79 10.89 -9.17
C HIS A 181 -4.74 12.00 -8.13
N ASN A 182 -3.80 11.97 -7.18
CA ASN A 182 -3.51 13.06 -6.25
C ASN A 182 -4.77 13.75 -5.66
N GLY A 183 -5.71 12.94 -5.17
CA GLY A 183 -6.98 13.44 -4.62
C GLY A 183 -8.08 13.77 -5.65
N SER A 184 -7.77 13.85 -6.94
CA SER A 184 -8.76 13.92 -8.02
C SER A 184 -9.36 12.56 -8.31
N VAL A 185 -10.66 12.51 -8.61
CA VAL A 185 -11.40 11.30 -8.97
C VAL A 185 -12.34 11.62 -10.13
N VAL A 186 -12.20 10.87 -11.22
CA VAL A 186 -13.07 10.91 -12.39
C VAL A 186 -13.79 9.58 -12.52
N VAL A 187 -15.09 9.61 -12.70
CA VAL A 187 -15.92 8.43 -12.99
C VAL A 187 -16.54 8.60 -14.36
N GLY A 188 -16.50 7.57 -15.19
CA GLY A 188 -17.05 7.59 -16.55
C GLY A 188 -16.86 6.27 -17.29
N MET A 189 -17.44 6.17 -18.48
CA MET A 189 -17.31 5.00 -19.35
C MET A 189 -16.02 5.09 -20.16
N LEU A 190 -15.13 4.11 -20.04
CA LEU A 190 -13.88 4.06 -20.81
C LEU A 190 -14.17 3.78 -22.29
N THR A 191 -13.86 4.72 -23.18
CA THR A 191 -14.20 4.64 -24.62
C THR A 191 -13.03 4.92 -25.56
N GLY A 192 -11.86 5.26 -25.02
CA GLY A 192 -10.64 5.44 -25.79
C GLY A 192 -9.41 5.20 -24.92
N ILE A 193 -8.42 4.53 -25.49
CA ILE A 193 -7.14 4.25 -24.86
C ILE A 193 -6.07 4.59 -25.90
N SER A 194 -5.14 5.46 -25.54
CA SER A 194 -3.92 5.73 -26.31
C SER A 194 -2.69 5.52 -25.44
N ASP A 195 -1.51 5.78 -26.00
CA ASP A 195 -0.26 5.74 -25.24
C ASP A 195 -0.21 6.81 -24.14
N TYR A 196 -0.95 7.91 -24.31
CA TYR A 196 -0.90 9.09 -23.42
C TYR A 196 -2.19 9.36 -22.67
N ASP A 197 -3.35 8.95 -23.22
CA ASP A 197 -4.65 9.39 -22.74
C ASP A 197 -5.63 8.25 -22.53
N LEU A 198 -6.51 8.41 -21.54
CA LEU A 198 -7.76 7.67 -21.41
C LEU A 198 -8.93 8.60 -21.72
N VAL A 199 -9.86 8.15 -22.56
CA VAL A 199 -11.06 8.91 -22.94
C VAL A 199 -12.28 8.33 -22.24
N LEU A 200 -12.88 9.12 -21.36
CA LEU A 200 -14.06 8.75 -20.59
C LEU A 200 -15.28 9.52 -21.10
N ARG A 201 -16.33 8.81 -21.49
CA ARG A 201 -17.65 9.40 -21.84
C ARG A 201 -18.61 9.30 -20.67
N ARG A 202 -19.65 10.14 -20.68
CA ARG A 202 -20.61 10.26 -19.56
C ARG A 202 -19.87 10.49 -18.24
N ALA A 203 -18.78 11.24 -18.33
CA ALA A 203 -17.80 11.34 -17.28
C ALA A 203 -18.01 12.58 -16.43
N GLN A 204 -17.68 12.47 -15.15
CA GLN A 204 -17.72 13.57 -14.21
C GLN A 204 -16.55 13.49 -13.24
N PHE A 205 -16.16 14.66 -12.72
CA PHE A 205 -15.30 14.71 -11.55
C PHE A 205 -16.17 14.47 -10.33
N ASP A 206 -15.96 13.35 -9.66
CA ASP A 206 -16.54 13.11 -8.33
C ASP A 206 -15.78 13.89 -7.25
N ARG A 207 -14.48 14.11 -7.46
CA ARG A 207 -13.63 14.96 -6.61
C ARG A 207 -12.54 15.64 -7.42
N LYS A 208 -12.22 16.89 -7.10
CA LYS A 208 -11.08 17.63 -7.67
C LYS A 208 -9.99 17.84 -6.62
N GLY A 209 -8.79 17.35 -6.88
CA GLY A 209 -7.59 17.60 -6.09
C GLY A 209 -6.79 18.82 -6.61
N PRO A 210 -5.63 19.10 -5.99
CA PRO A 210 -4.80 20.27 -6.28
C PRO A 210 -4.37 20.39 -7.74
N ASP A 211 -4.12 19.26 -8.43
CA ASP A 211 -3.62 19.22 -9.81
C ASP A 211 -4.64 18.62 -10.78
N SER A 212 -5.94 18.81 -10.49
CA SER A 212 -7.02 18.18 -11.28
C SER A 212 -7.01 18.56 -12.76
N ASP A 213 -6.48 19.74 -13.11
CA ASP A 213 -6.44 20.25 -14.49
C ASP A 213 -5.30 19.64 -15.32
N ASP A 214 -4.20 19.20 -14.68
CA ASP A 214 -3.11 18.46 -15.34
C ASP A 214 -3.46 16.98 -15.48
N PHE A 215 -4.20 16.45 -14.49
CA PHE A 215 -4.70 15.08 -14.49
C PHE A 215 -5.76 14.83 -15.56
N ALA A 216 -6.78 15.69 -15.65
CA ALA A 216 -7.90 15.44 -16.52
C ALA A 216 -8.58 16.73 -16.99
N LYS A 217 -9.01 16.75 -18.26
CA LYS A 217 -9.72 17.89 -18.84
C LYS A 217 -11.07 17.48 -19.39
N ARG A 218 -12.11 18.19 -18.96
CA ARG A 218 -13.43 18.12 -19.58
C ARG A 218 -13.36 18.80 -20.93
N ILE A 219 -13.75 18.07 -21.97
CA ILE A 219 -13.92 18.63 -23.31
C ILE A 219 -15.42 18.87 -23.51
N LYS A 220 -16.02 18.31 -24.56
CA LYS A 220 -17.44 18.48 -24.90
C LYS A 220 -18.24 17.22 -24.64
N ASP A 221 -19.56 17.37 -24.57
CA ASP A 221 -20.53 16.27 -24.59
C ASP A 221 -20.34 15.25 -23.45
N GLY A 222 -19.96 15.74 -22.26
CA GLY A 222 -19.71 14.89 -21.10
C GLY A 222 -18.50 13.98 -21.26
N THR A 223 -17.54 14.35 -22.11
CA THR A 223 -16.26 13.64 -22.28
C THR A 223 -15.19 14.29 -21.41
N ILE A 224 -14.44 13.46 -20.69
CA ILE A 224 -13.23 13.84 -19.96
C ILE A 224 -12.06 13.03 -20.53
N VAL A 225 -10.96 13.71 -20.84
CA VAL A 225 -9.69 13.07 -21.22
C VAL A 225 -8.78 13.11 -20.00
N VAL A 226 -8.21 11.95 -19.65
CA VAL A 226 -7.34 11.77 -18.50
C VAL A 226 -5.93 11.49 -18.99
N ASN A 227 -4.96 12.24 -18.49
CA ASN A 227 -3.54 11.98 -18.70
C ASN A 227 -3.18 10.66 -18.02
N ARG A 228 -2.83 9.66 -18.84
CA ARG A 228 -2.58 8.29 -18.40
C ARG A 228 -1.35 8.17 -17.51
N ASP A 229 -0.33 8.99 -17.74
CA ASP A 229 0.92 8.95 -16.96
C ASP A 229 0.71 9.40 -15.51
N LEU A 230 -0.36 10.15 -15.26
CA LEU A 230 -0.75 10.60 -13.93
C LEU A 230 -1.72 9.63 -13.25
N VAL A 231 -2.15 8.55 -13.90
CA VAL A 231 -3.13 7.63 -13.29
C VAL A 231 -2.48 6.79 -12.19
N ASP A 232 -2.71 7.20 -10.94
CA ASP A 232 -2.34 6.44 -9.75
C ASP A 232 -3.16 5.13 -9.67
N TYR A 233 -4.41 5.19 -10.12
CA TYR A 233 -5.36 4.10 -9.95
C TYR A 233 -6.49 4.16 -10.99
N ILE A 234 -6.87 2.98 -11.52
CA ILE A 234 -8.08 2.78 -12.31
C ILE A 234 -8.72 1.43 -11.95
N SER A 235 -10.05 1.40 -11.83
CA SER A 235 -10.82 0.16 -11.70
C SER A 235 -12.19 0.27 -12.33
N GLN A 236 -12.80 -0.86 -12.69
CA GLN A 236 -14.24 -0.90 -12.96
C GLN A 236 -15.02 -0.48 -11.71
N THR A 237 -16.05 0.32 -11.92
CA THR A 237 -17.03 0.64 -10.87
C THR A 237 -17.89 -0.60 -10.68
N GLN A 238 -17.93 -1.17 -9.48
CA GLN A 238 -18.96 -2.16 -9.16
C GLN A 238 -20.27 -1.41 -9.10
N ASP A 239 -21.22 -1.80 -9.94
CA ASP A 239 -22.61 -1.42 -9.70
C ASP A 239 -22.96 -1.98 -8.32
N SER A 240 -23.22 -1.08 -7.38
CA SER A 240 -23.92 -1.44 -6.16
C SER A 240 -25.29 -1.95 -6.62
N GLU A 241 -25.42 -3.26 -6.82
CA GLU A 241 -26.72 -3.88 -6.99
C GLU A 241 -27.57 -3.44 -5.80
N SER A 242 -28.69 -2.82 -6.17
CA SER A 242 -29.65 -2.17 -5.29
C SER A 242 -30.44 -3.19 -4.47
#